data_AF-A0A2G5EIU0-F1
#
_entry.id   AF-A0A2G5EIU0-F1
#
_cell.length_a   1.000
_cell.length_b   1.000
_cell.length_c   1.000
_cell.angle_alpha   90.00
_cell.angle_beta   90.00
_cell.angle_gamma   90.00
#
_symmetry.space_group_name_H-M   'P 1'
#
loop_
_entity.id
_entity.type
_entity.pdbx_description
1 polymer ?
#
loop_
_entity_poly.entity_id
_entity_poly.type
_entity_poly.pdbx_seq_one_letter_code
_entity_poly.pdbx_strand_id
1 'polypeptide(L)' 'MPHRTSAPLDAKAKTPSCDTVLGVQTGDTCFDFAQDGNMTGRAFNALNPNLNCNALFVGQWICISGSLILDSN' A
#
# COMPACT_ATOMS: atom_id res chain seq x y z
N MET A 1 -10.55 -14.46 -23.61
CA MET A 1 -11.63 -13.60 -23.08
C MET A 1 -10.99 -12.45 -22.32
N PRO A 2 -10.83 -11.25 -22.90
CA PRO A 2 -10.36 -10.10 -22.13
C PRO A 2 -11.55 -9.53 -21.34
N HIS A 3 -11.55 -9.68 -20.02
CA HIS A 3 -12.43 -8.91 -19.15
C HIS A 3 -11.94 -7.45 -19.14
N ARG A 4 -12.39 -6.68 -20.14
CA ARG A 4 -12.47 -5.22 -20.01
C ARG A 4 -13.56 -4.94 -18.98
N THR A 5 -13.17 -4.76 -17.73
CA THR A 5 -14.01 -4.07 -16.77
C THR A 5 -13.73 -2.59 -16.92
N SER A 6 -14.69 -1.89 -17.51
CA SER A 6 -14.77 -0.43 -17.52
C SER A 6 -14.90 0.09 -16.08
N ALA A 7 -13.80 0.59 -15.52
CA ALA A 7 -13.86 1.53 -14.40
C ALA A 7 -14.17 2.93 -14.97
N PRO A 8 -15.02 3.75 -14.32
CA PRO A 8 -15.37 5.08 -14.80
C PRO A 8 -14.14 6.01 -14.79
N LEU A 9 -13.99 6.78 -15.86
CA LEU A 9 -12.86 7.67 -16.18
C LEU A 9 -12.80 8.98 -15.35
N ASP A 10 -13.40 9.06 -14.16
CA ASP A 10 -13.54 10.33 -13.42
C ASP A 10 -13.35 10.22 -11.90
N ALA A 11 -12.29 9.53 -11.46
CA ALA A 11 -11.67 9.78 -10.17
C ALA A 11 -10.16 9.57 -10.30
N LYS A 12 -9.40 10.66 -10.40
CA LYS A 12 -7.93 10.67 -10.49
C LYS A 12 -7.33 9.64 -9.52
N ALA A 13 -6.81 8.54 -10.05
CA ALA A 13 -6.44 7.38 -9.27
C ALA A 13 -5.15 7.68 -8.53
N LYS A 14 -5.28 8.06 -7.26
CA LYS A 14 -4.14 8.31 -6.38
C LYS A 14 -3.17 7.14 -6.39
N THR A 15 -2.00 7.32 -6.98
CA THR A 15 -0.95 6.30 -7.03
C THR A 15 -0.06 6.42 -5.80
N PRO A 16 0.28 5.31 -5.14
CA PRO A 16 1.20 5.34 -4.02
C PRO A 16 2.64 5.57 -4.48
N SER A 17 3.26 6.63 -3.98
CA SER A 17 4.70 6.88 -4.02
C SER A 17 5.29 6.51 -2.68
N CYS A 18 6.22 5.56 -2.66
CA CYS A 18 6.86 5.11 -1.43
C CYS A 18 8.25 5.73 -1.27
N ASP A 19 8.50 6.32 -0.11
CA ASP A 19 9.79 6.92 0.25
C ASP A 19 10.64 5.96 1.09
N THR A 20 10.01 5.24 2.02
CA THR A 20 10.68 4.30 2.94
C THR A 20 9.97 2.97 2.97
N VAL A 21 10.75 1.89 2.82
CA VAL A 21 10.28 0.50 2.91
C VAL A 21 10.96 -0.23 4.06
N LEU A 22 10.22 -1.14 4.69
CA LEU A 22 10.74 -2.13 5.63
C LEU A 22 10.47 -3.54 5.11
N GLY A 23 11.39 -4.46 5.39
CA GLY A 23 11.26 -5.86 5.03
C GLY A 23 10.63 -6.64 6.18
N VAL A 24 9.60 -7.43 5.89
CA VAL A 24 8.93 -8.29 6.88
C VAL A 24 9.92 -9.27 7.50
N GLN A 25 9.88 -9.34 8.83
CA GLN A 25 10.56 -10.31 9.68
C GLN A 25 9.53 -11.22 10.37
N THR A 26 10.03 -12.27 11.02
CA THR A 26 9.18 -13.23 11.74
C THR A 26 8.48 -12.55 12.92
N GLY A 27 7.15 -12.55 12.90
CA GLY A 27 6.32 -11.99 13.97
C GLY A 27 5.74 -10.61 13.65
N ASP A 28 6.19 -9.96 12.58
CA ASP A 28 5.68 -8.65 12.18
C ASP A 28 4.22 -8.73 11.71
N THR A 29 3.49 -7.66 11.97
CA THR A 29 2.11 -7.48 11.53
C THR A 29 1.96 -6.17 10.76
N CYS A 30 0.88 -6.05 9.97
CA CYS A 30 0.55 -4.75 9.36
C CYS A 30 0.31 -3.64 10.38
N PHE A 31 -0.09 -3.99 11.61
CA PHE A 31 -0.27 -3.00 12.67
C PHE A 31 1.08 -2.40 13.10
N ASP A 32 2.12 -3.24 13.21
CA ASP A 32 3.47 -2.78 13.56
C ASP A 32 4.01 -1.82 12.49
N PHE A 33 3.91 -2.19 11.20
CA PHE A 33 4.33 -1.32 10.10
C PHE A 33 3.56 0.00 10.02
N ALA A 34 2.26 -0.01 10.32
CA ALA A 34 1.46 1.21 10.38
C ALA A 34 1.89 2.12 11.55
N GLN A 35 2.27 1.53 12.69
CA GLN A 35 2.82 2.27 13.82
C GLN A 35 4.22 2.82 13.53
N ASP A 36 5.10 2.04 12.89
CA ASP A 36 6.45 2.47 12.49
C ASP A 36 6.37 3.67 11.52
N GLY A 37 5.37 3.67 10.65
CA GLY A 37 5.06 4.78 9.75
C GLY A 37 4.24 5.91 10.38
N ASN A 38 3.93 5.83 11.68
CA ASN A 38 3.09 6.78 12.43
C ASN A 38 1.80 7.17 11.67
N MET A 39 1.12 6.19 11.07
CA MET A 39 -0.04 6.43 10.21
C MET A 39 -1.25 5.58 10.58
N THR A 40 -2.43 6.06 10.18
CA THR A 40 -3.68 5.29 10.34
C THR A 40 -3.69 4.07 9.41
N GLY A 41 -4.40 3.02 9.80
CA GLY A 41 -4.59 1.83 8.93
C GLY A 41 -5.19 2.17 7.56
N ARG A 42 -6.05 3.20 7.48
CA ARG A 42 -6.58 3.69 6.19
C ARG A 42 -5.49 4.27 5.29
N ALA A 43 -4.58 5.07 5.84
CA ALA A 43 -3.46 5.63 5.09
C ALA A 43 -2.47 4.52 4.67
N PHE A 44 -2.18 3.59 5.58
CA PHE A 44 -1.32 2.44 5.32
C PHE A 44 -1.84 1.56 4.18
N ASN A 45 -3.14 1.21 4.19
CA ASN A 45 -3.76 0.41 3.14
C ASN A 45 -3.77 1.15 1.80
N ALA A 46 -3.90 2.47 1.80
CA ALA A 46 -3.85 3.26 0.57
C ALA A 46 -2.43 3.30 -0.04
N LEU A 47 -1.38 3.30 0.79
CA LEU A 47 0.01 3.17 0.33
C LEU A 47 0.37 1.75 -0.12
N ASN A 48 -0.33 0.73 0.42
CA ASN A 48 -0.06 -0.68 0.16
C ASN A 48 -1.31 -1.39 -0.40
N PRO A 49 -1.87 -0.97 -1.56
CA PRO A 49 -3.20 -1.38 -2.01
C PRO A 49 -3.35 -2.88 -2.34
N ASN A 50 -2.24 -3.59 -2.59
CA ASN A 50 -2.22 -5.02 -2.91
C ASN A 50 -1.72 -5.88 -1.74
N LEU A 51 -1.49 -5.27 -0.57
CA LEU A 51 -0.97 -5.98 0.59
C LEU A 51 -2.07 -6.81 1.25
N ASN A 52 -1.79 -8.10 1.46
CA ASN A 52 -2.63 -8.97 2.26
C ASN A 52 -2.03 -9.16 3.65
N CYS A 53 -2.59 -8.48 4.65
CA CYS A 53 -2.13 -8.53 6.03
C CYS A 53 -2.28 -9.91 6.71
N ASN A 54 -3.11 -10.79 6.16
CA ASN A 54 -3.28 -12.16 6.68
C ASN A 54 -2.28 -13.15 6.04
N ALA A 55 -1.46 -12.70 5.09
CA ALA A 55 -0.54 -13.55 4.34
C ALA A 55 0.81 -12.85 4.12
N LEU A 56 1.32 -12.17 5.15
CA LEU A 56 2.67 -11.61 5.13
C LEU A 56 3.70 -12.73 5.07
N PHE A 57 4.80 -12.50 4.35
CA PHE A 57 5.92 -13.42 4.27
C PHE A 57 7.24 -12.69 4.51
N VAL A 58 8.19 -13.38 5.15
CA VAL A 58 9.52 -12.82 5.43
C VAL A 58 10.21 -12.40 4.13
N GLY A 59 10.77 -11.20 4.12
CA GLY A 59 11.40 -10.58 2.94
C GLY A 59 10.43 -9.82 2.03
N GLN A 60 9.13 -9.76 2.36
CA GLN A 60 8.20 -8.86 1.69
C GLN A 60 8.50 -7.40 2.04
N TRP A 61 8.55 -6.51 1.05
CA TRP A 61 8.74 -5.07 1.29
C TRP A 61 7.40 -4.38 1.54
N ILE A 62 7.34 -3.60 2.62
CA ILE A 62 6.17 -2.85 3.07
C ILE A 62 6.51 -1.37 3.07
N CYS A 63 5.65 -0.55 2.46
CA CYS A 63 5.81 0.90 2.50
C CYS A 63 5.32 1.46 3.84
N ILE A 64 6.21 2.16 4.56
CA ILE A 64 5.92 2.77 5.86
C ILE A 64 5.98 4.30 5.83
N SER A 65 6.47 4.90 4.75
CA SER A 65 6.42 6.34 4.53
C SER A 65 6.29 6.61 3.05
N GLY A 66 5.42 7.53 2.69
CA GLY A 66 5.11 7.82 1.30
C GLY A 66 3.93 8.76 1.17
N SER A 67 3.56 9.04 -0.07
CA SER A 67 2.44 9.91 -0.40
C SER A 67 1.62 9.35 -1.55
N LEU A 68 0.37 9.76 -1.59
CA LEU A 68 -0.52 9.45 -2.70
C LEU A 68 -0.44 10.59 -3.72
N ILE A 69 0.22 10.35 -4.85
CA ILE A 69 0.33 11.33 -5.92
C ILE A 69 -0.88 11.21 -6.84
N LEU A 70 -1.33 12.36 -7.33
CA LEU A 70 -2.36 12.38 -8.37
C LEU A 70 -1.66 12.12 -9.69
N ASP A 71 -2.05 11.03 -10.33
CA ASP A 71 -1.74 10.74 -11.73
C ASP A 71 -2.35 11.84 -12.61
N SER A 72 -1.59 12.92 -12.85
CA SER A 72 -1.89 13.87 -13.91
C SER A 72 -1.58 13.18 -15.24
N ASN A 73 -2.58 12.52 -15.81
CA ASN A 73 -2.62 12.34 -17.26
C ASN A 73 -2.89 13.70 -17.91
#